data_AF-A0A536BUM5-F1
#
_entry.id   AF-A0A536BUM5-F1
#
_cell.length_a   1.000
_cell.length_b   1.000
_cell.length_c   1.000
_cell.angle_alpha   90.00
_cell.angle_beta   90.00
_cell.angle_gamma   90.00
#
_symmetry.space_group_name_H-M   'P 1'
#
loop_
_entity.id
_entity.type
_entity.pdbx_description
1 polymer ?
#
loop_
_entity_poly.entity_id
_entity_poly.type
_entity_poly.pdbx_seq_one_letter_code
_entity_poly.pdbx_strand_id
1 'polypeptide(L)'
;MASRLTVEDYEPGVELPPVPGLRFRHLRVPDDYPLMNAVANAARSSEGMHYFTSDDDFANFYAHLSNCDPARDVFVVEIQGEVVGYGRSTWYQLHAGGRIYENICLL
;
A
#
# COMPACT_ATOMS: atom_id res chain seq x y z
N MET A 1 -3.93 9.98 26.32
CA MET A 1 -4.79 9.95 25.12
C MET A 1 -4.01 10.57 23.97
N ALA A 2 -3.18 9.77 23.28
CA ALA A 2 -2.47 10.26 22.11
C ALA A 2 -3.50 10.64 21.04
N SER A 3 -3.50 11.91 20.64
CA SER A 3 -4.26 12.40 19.50
C SER A 3 -3.87 11.54 18.29
N ARG A 4 -4.82 10.79 17.74
CA ARG A 4 -4.68 10.17 16.42
C ARG A 4 -4.47 11.33 15.45
N LEU A 5 -3.23 11.52 14.98
CA LEU A 5 -2.97 12.34 13.81
C LEU A 5 -3.94 11.84 12.73
N THR A 6 -4.84 12.70 12.28
CA THR A 6 -5.80 12.38 11.23
C THR A 6 -5.00 12.19 9.95
N VAL A 7 -4.82 10.93 9.54
CA VAL A 7 -4.23 10.60 8.24
C VAL A 7 -5.18 11.10 7.17
N GLU A 8 -4.66 11.86 6.21
CA GLU A 8 -5.45 12.44 5.12
C GLU A 8 -6.12 11.34 4.28
N ASP A 9 -7.38 11.57 3.94
CA ASP A 9 -8.13 10.69 3.05
C ASP A 9 -7.55 10.76 1.64
N TYR A 10 -7.54 9.63 0.96
CA TYR A 10 -7.15 9.53 -0.44
C TYR A 10 -8.43 9.41 -1.26
N GLU A 11 -8.68 10.34 -2.16
CA GLU A 11 -9.88 10.31 -3.02
C GLU A 11 -9.59 9.50 -4.31
N PRO A 12 -10.28 8.37 -4.54
CA PRO A 12 -10.14 7.64 -5.79
C PRO A 12 -10.60 8.47 -6.99
N GLY A 13 -9.87 8.41 -8.10
CA GLY A 13 -10.24 9.10 -9.35
C GLY A 13 -11.42 8.46 -10.10
N VAL A 14 -12.13 7.51 -9.49
CA VAL A 14 -13.25 6.77 -10.08
C VAL A 14 -14.36 6.63 -9.03
N GLU A 15 -15.61 6.60 -9.49
CA GLU A 15 -16.74 6.29 -8.63
C GLU A 15 -16.73 4.79 -8.30
N LEU A 16 -16.86 4.46 -7.01
CA LEU A 16 -16.86 3.10 -6.50
C LEU A 16 -18.26 2.70 -6.04
N PRO A 17 -18.63 1.41 -6.13
CA PRO A 17 -19.85 0.93 -5.51
C PRO A 17 -19.82 1.22 -4.00
N PRO A 18 -20.97 1.55 -3.37
CA PRO A 18 -21.02 1.85 -1.96
C PRO A 18 -20.71 0.60 -1.14
N VAL A 19 -19.56 0.59 -0.48
CA VAL A 19 -19.17 -0.46 0.49
C VAL A 19 -19.15 0.18 1.88
N PRO A 20 -20.04 -0.25 2.81
CA PRO A 20 -20.11 0.35 4.14
C PRO A 20 -18.78 0.30 4.90
N GLY A 21 -18.29 1.47 5.29
CA GLY A 21 -17.03 1.61 6.03
C GLY A 21 -15.76 1.46 5.20
N LEU A 22 -15.87 1.41 3.86
CA LEU A 22 -14.73 1.51 2.96
C LEU A 22 -14.13 2.92 3.03
N ARG A 23 -12.82 2.98 3.22
CA ARG A 23 -12.06 4.22 3.27
C ARG A 23 -10.72 4.03 2.58
N PHE A 24 -10.32 5.03 1.81
CA PHE A 24 -8.98 5.13 1.25
C PHE A 24 -8.26 6.26 1.97
N ARG A 25 -7.00 6.04 2.33
CA ARG A 25 -6.19 7.06 3.01
C ARG A 25 -4.74 6.97 2.61
N HIS A 26 -4.02 8.07 2.81
CA HIS A 26 -2.57 8.07 2.64
C HIS A 26 -1.88 7.10 3.62
N LEU A 27 -0.67 6.69 3.27
CA LEU A 27 0.17 5.85 4.10
C LEU A 27 0.60 6.59 5.38
N ARG A 28 0.46 5.95 6.53
CA ARG A 28 0.97 6.40 7.83
C ARG A 28 2.17 5.56 8.24
N VAL A 29 3.35 6.14 8.09
CA VAL A 29 4.61 5.49 8.51
C VAL A 29 4.95 5.85 9.96
N PRO A 30 5.54 4.92 10.73
CA PRO A 30 5.79 3.51 10.41
C PRO A 30 4.60 2.58 10.72
N ASP A 31 3.54 3.09 11.35
CA ASP A 31 2.45 2.30 11.95
C ASP A 31 1.74 1.36 10.97
N ASP A 32 1.65 1.71 9.69
CA ASP A 32 0.96 0.88 8.70
C ASP A 32 1.83 -0.24 8.12
N TYR A 33 3.15 -0.21 8.28
CA TYR A 33 4.03 -1.21 7.66
C TYR A 33 3.69 -2.64 8.10
N PRO A 34 3.49 -2.96 9.39
CA PRO A 34 3.07 -4.30 9.80
C PRO A 34 1.70 -4.71 9.23
N LEU A 35 0.75 -3.77 9.15
CA LEU A 35 -0.60 -4.01 8.63
C LEU A 35 -0.57 -4.32 7.13
N MET A 36 0.20 -3.55 6.36
CA MET A 36 0.41 -3.79 4.94
C MET A 36 1.17 -5.09 4.69
N ASN A 37 2.17 -5.40 5.51
CA ASN A 37 2.92 -6.65 5.40
C ASN A 37 2.01 -7.87 5.65
N ALA A 38 1.10 -7.78 6.62
CA ALA A 38 0.10 -8.81 6.87
C ALA A 38 -0.80 -9.05 5.65
N VAL A 39 -1.30 -7.98 5.01
CA VAL A 39 -2.07 -8.08 3.75
C VAL A 39 -1.22 -8.73 2.65
N ALA A 40 0.01 -8.26 2.45
CA ALA A 40 0.89 -8.78 1.40
C ALA A 40 1.21 -10.27 1.59
N ASN A 41 1.45 -10.70 2.82
CA ASN A 41 1.69 -12.09 3.16
C ASN A 41 0.41 -12.94 3.01
N ALA A 42 -0.76 -12.43 3.38
CA ALA A 42 -2.03 -13.12 3.14
C ALA A 42 -2.29 -13.35 1.65
N ALA A 43 -2.08 -12.33 0.80
CA ALA A 43 -2.18 -12.44 -0.65
C ALA A 43 -1.20 -13.47 -1.23
N ARG A 44 0.08 -13.44 -0.81
CA ARG A 44 1.08 -14.44 -1.23
C ARG A 44 0.68 -15.85 -0.82
N SER A 45 0.17 -16.02 0.41
CA SER A 45 -0.30 -17.31 0.90
C SER A 45 -1.46 -17.86 0.09
N SER A 46 -2.40 -17.01 -0.35
CA SER A 46 -3.56 -17.44 -1.14
C SER A 46 -3.17 -17.84 -2.57
N GLU A 47 -2.11 -17.25 -3.10
CA GLU A 47 -1.50 -17.61 -4.39
C GLU A 47 -0.55 -18.82 -4.33
N GLY A 48 -0.37 -19.42 -3.14
CA GLY A 48 0.49 -20.59 -2.95
C GLY A 48 1.98 -20.26 -2.97
N MET A 49 2.37 -18.99 -2.79
CA MET A 49 3.77 -18.61 -2.65
C MET A 49 4.31 -19.02 -1.28
N HIS A 50 5.58 -19.42 -1.24
CA HIS A 50 6.28 -19.82 -0.01
C HIS A 50 7.22 -18.74 0.53
N TYR A 51 7.29 -17.59 -0.13
CA TYR A 51 8.09 -16.45 0.33
C TYR A 51 7.21 -15.44 1.07
N PHE A 52 7.62 -15.09 2.29
CA PHE A 52 6.98 -14.12 3.16
C PHE A 52 8.03 -13.14 3.66
N THR A 53 7.63 -11.90 3.91
CA THR A 53 8.49 -10.86 4.47
C THR A 53 8.23 -10.70 5.96
N SER A 54 9.28 -10.52 6.76
CA SER A 54 9.12 -10.01 8.13
C SER A 54 8.73 -8.52 8.11
N ASP A 55 8.24 -8.00 9.24
CA ASP A 55 7.90 -6.58 9.34
C ASP A 55 9.12 -5.67 9.14
N ASP A 56 10.29 -6.11 9.63
CA ASP A 56 11.56 -5.41 9.43
C ASP A 56 11.99 -5.41 7.95
N ASP A 57 11.86 -6.55 7.26
CA ASP A 57 12.16 -6.63 5.82
C ASP A 57 11.23 -5.71 5.02
N PHE A 58 9.94 -5.70 5.37
CA PHE A 58 8.94 -4.88 4.72
C PHE A 58 9.21 -3.39 4.95
N ALA A 59 9.44 -2.97 6.20
CA ALA A 59 9.76 -1.60 6.55
C ALA A 59 11.06 -1.14 5.86
N ASN A 60 12.09 -1.98 5.86
CA ASN A 60 13.34 -1.70 5.15
C ASN A 60 13.11 -1.54 3.65
N PHE A 61 12.30 -2.41 3.03
CA PHE A 61 11.99 -2.29 1.61
C PHE A 61 11.24 -0.98 1.29
N TYR A 62 10.22 -0.63 2.08
CA TYR A 62 9.44 0.60 1.87
C TYR A 62 10.22 1.88 2.17
N ALA A 63 11.22 1.84 3.04
CA ALA A 63 12.12 2.97 3.30
C ALA A 63 13.09 3.26 2.13
N HIS A 64 13.28 2.31 1.22
CA HIS A 64 14.27 2.38 0.13
C HIS A 64 13.64 2.26 -1.26
N LEU A 65 12.35 2.59 -1.41
CA LEU A 65 11.71 2.59 -2.72
C LEU A 65 12.39 3.58 -3.67
N SER A 66 12.58 3.15 -4.92
CA SER A 66 13.03 4.00 -6.02
C SER A 66 11.83 4.35 -6.90
N ASN A 67 11.78 5.59 -7.40
CA ASN A 67 10.73 6.05 -8.32
C ASN A 67 9.29 5.93 -7.79
N CYS A 68 9.15 5.97 -6.46
CA CYS A 68 7.89 5.94 -5.72
C CYS A 68 8.11 6.77 -4.46
N ASP A 69 7.32 7.83 -4.26
CA ASP A 69 7.25 8.58 -3.02
C ASP A 69 6.14 7.98 -2.15
N PRO A 70 6.45 7.28 -1.04
CA PRO A 70 5.43 6.60 -0.24
C PRO A 70 4.33 7.52 0.30
N ALA A 71 4.58 8.81 0.48
CA ALA A 71 3.57 9.74 0.97
C ALA A 71 2.51 10.08 -0.10
N ARG A 72 2.89 10.02 -1.38
CA ARG A 72 2.05 10.40 -2.53
C ARG A 72 1.55 9.20 -3.33
N ASP A 73 2.41 8.21 -3.52
CA ASP A 73 2.24 7.13 -4.48
C ASP A 73 1.78 5.83 -3.81
N VAL A 74 1.50 5.85 -2.51
CA VAL A 74 0.93 4.72 -1.75
C VAL A 74 -0.36 5.15 -1.05
N PHE A 75 -1.41 4.35 -1.19
CA PHE A 75 -2.64 4.49 -0.42
C PHE A 75 -2.97 3.16 0.29
N VAL A 76 -3.59 3.28 1.45
CA VAL A 76 -4.08 2.17 2.27
C VAL A 76 -5.60 2.12 2.17
N VAL A 77 -6.14 0.90 2.11
CA VAL A 77 -7.58 0.64 2.03
C VAL A 77 -8.04 0.03 3.34
N GLU A 78 -9.04 0.64 3.95
CA GLU A 78 -9.66 0.18 5.20
C GLU A 78 -11.11 -0.21 4.95
N ILE A 79 -11.59 -1.26 5.63
CA ILE A 79 -13.01 -1.55 5.81
C ILE A 79 -13.28 -1.63 7.31
N GLN A 80 -14.20 -0.79 7.81
CA GLN A 80 -14.53 -0.72 9.23
C GLN A 80 -13.32 -0.44 10.14
N GLY A 81 -12.33 0.29 9.62
CA GLY A 81 -11.09 0.65 10.33
C GLY A 81 -9.99 -0.41 10.30
N GLU A 82 -10.23 -1.57 9.67
CA GLU A 82 -9.22 -2.60 9.47
C GLU A 82 -8.57 -2.45 8.10
N VAL A 83 -7.25 -2.51 8.03
CA VAL A 83 -6.50 -2.49 6.76
C VAL A 83 -6.76 -3.79 6.02
N VAL A 84 -7.42 -3.68 4.87
CA VAL A 84 -7.75 -4.82 3.99
C VAL A 84 -6.94 -4.81 2.71
N GLY A 85 -6.21 -3.73 2.44
CA GLY A 85 -5.56 -3.56 1.15
C GLY A 85 -4.62 -2.37 1.11
N TYR A 86 -3.78 -2.33 0.09
CA TYR A 86 -3.04 -1.13 -0.28
C TYR A 86 -2.69 -1.17 -1.77
N GLY A 87 -2.44 0.01 -2.33
CA GLY A 87 -1.90 0.18 -3.67
C GLY A 87 -0.63 1.02 -3.64
N ARG A 88 0.30 0.75 -4.55
CA ARG A 88 1.35 1.70 -4.91
C ARG A 88 1.59 1.79 -6.39
N SER A 89 2.10 2.93 -6.83
CA SER A 89 2.63 3.12 -8.17
C SER A 89 4.15 3.28 -8.14
N THR A 90 4.82 2.79 -9.18
CA THR A 90 6.25 3.01 -9.43
C THR A 90 6.50 3.10 -10.93
N TRP A 91 7.71 3.47 -11.33
CA TRP A 91 8.10 3.47 -12.73
C TRP A 91 9.56 3.06 -12.95
N TYR A 92 9.81 2.52 -14.15
CA TYR A 92 11.13 2.07 -14.58
C TYR A 92 11.47 2.66 -15.94
N GLN A 93 12.71 3.13 -16.07
CA GLN A 93 13.25 3.57 -17.36
C GLN A 93 13.73 2.35 -18.15
N LEU A 94 13.23 2.17 -19.36
CA LEU A 94 13.69 1.15 -20.28
C LEU A 94 14.97 1.60 -20.98
N HIS A 95 15.85 0.64 -21.28
CA HIS A 95 17.09 0.90 -22.02
C HIS A 95 16.85 1.55 -23.39
N ALA A 96 15.73 1.23 -24.06
CA ALA A 96 15.34 1.82 -25.34
C ALA A 96 14.75 3.26 -25.22
N GLY A 97 14.78 3.87 -24.03
CA GLY A 97 14.32 5.25 -23.80
C GLY A 97 12.85 5.39 -23.37
N GLY A 98 12.07 4.32 -23.38
CA GLY A 98 10.68 4.31 -22.87
C GLY A 98 10.58 4.24 -21.34
N ARG A 99 9.36 4.37 -20.80
CA ARG A 99 9.08 4.18 -19.37
C ARG A 99 7.94 3.19 -19.18
N ILE A 100 8.08 2.30 -18.20
CA ILE A 100 6.98 1.46 -17.70
C ILE A 100 6.48 2.07 -16.41
N TYR A 101 5.15 2.18 -16.29
CA TYR A 101 4.48 2.50 -15.04
C TYR A 101 3.84 1.22 -14.52
N GLU A 102 4.17 0.86 -13.29
CA GLU A 102 3.69 -0.35 -12.64
C GLU A 102 2.80 0.06 -11.46
N ASN A 103 1.62 -0.54 -11.40
CA ASN A 103 0.74 -0.46 -10.24
C ASN A 103 0.76 -1.80 -9.53
N ILE A 104 1.02 -1.77 -8.23
CA ILE A 104 1.05 -2.95 -7.38
C ILE A 104 -0.08 -2.78 -6.38
N CYS A 105 -1.04 -3.70 -6.42
CA CYS A 105 -2.19 -3.69 -5.54
C CYS A 105 -2.27 -5.04 -4.83
N LEU A 106 -2.43 -5.02 -3.50
CA LEU A 106 -2.65 -6.22 -2.69
C LEU A 106 -3.91 -5.99 -1.85
N LEU A 107 -4.80 -6.99 -1.85
CA LEU A 107 -6.12 -7.02 -1.22
C LEU A 107 -6.35 -8.39 -0.59
#